data_AF-A0A383AS30-F1
#
_entry.id   AF-A0A383AS30-F1
#
_cell.length_a   1.000
_cell.length_b   1.000
_cell.length_c   1.000
_cell.angle_alpha   90.00
_cell.angle_beta   90.00
_cell.angle_gamma   90.00
#
_symmetry.space_group_name_H-M   'P 1'
#
loop_
_entity.id
_entity.type
_entity.pdbx_description
1 polymer ?
#
loop_
_entity_poly.entity_id
_entity_poly.type
_entity_poly.pdbx_seq_one_letter_code
_entity_poly.pdbx_strand_id
1 'polypeptide(L)'
;MGIKGGHEGFLIPSDGSLEDLYLTAIPMDELKRISDWSKAKHMLFLVDACYGGLAAMNTRSINVNSPNYLDKITKDISRQIITAGGKEETVIEKDDWEHSAFTRSLLFGLREKRADYNEDGFITGAEIGMYVQENVTIETENHQTPQIRKFTTDEGEIIFTTKKSSGKSNSRSMNESLSVEEQLNALLLMLDQQNQSSINENQRVIKPGSIGLNAKNIEQEILIEEIFLRPKGLAYKAKRKIQIGMSDSL
;
A
#
# COMPACT_ATOMS: atom_id res chain seq x y z
N MET A 1 -10.55 27.46 -34.41
CA MET A 1 -10.05 27.64 -33.03
C MET A 1 -10.49 26.41 -32.25
N GLY A 2 -9.63 25.41 -32.13
CA GLY A 2 -9.99 24.12 -31.53
C GLY A 2 -9.94 24.22 -30.01
N ILE A 3 -11.08 24.05 -29.36
CA ILE A 3 -11.14 23.84 -27.92
C ILE A 3 -10.50 22.47 -27.69
N LYS A 4 -9.29 22.42 -27.12
CA LYS A 4 -8.73 21.18 -26.59
C LYS A 4 -9.61 20.79 -25.40
N GLY A 5 -10.62 19.95 -25.66
CA GLY A 5 -11.57 19.50 -24.65
C GLY A 5 -10.87 18.70 -23.55
N GLY A 6 -10.58 19.36 -22.42
CA GLY A 6 -10.38 18.65 -21.16
C GLY A 6 -11.68 17.90 -20.83
N HIS A 7 -11.58 16.63 -20.48
CA HIS A 7 -12.77 15.87 -20.03
C HIS A 7 -12.94 16.20 -18.55
N GLU A 8 -13.65 17.28 -18.25
CA GLU A 8 -13.98 17.69 -16.88
C GLU A 8 -14.88 16.63 -16.22
N GLY A 9 -14.54 16.22 -15.00
CA GLY A 9 -15.33 15.30 -14.19
C GLY A 9 -16.44 16.05 -13.45
N PHE A 10 -17.57 15.39 -13.21
CA PHE A 10 -18.72 15.96 -12.52
C PHE A 10 -19.21 15.02 -11.42
N LEU A 11 -19.64 15.57 -10.30
CA LEU A 11 -20.50 14.88 -9.33
C LEU A 11 -21.95 15.15 -9.73
N ILE A 12 -22.71 14.09 -9.95
CA ILE A 12 -24.10 14.18 -10.42
C ILE A 12 -25.02 13.88 -9.23
N PRO A 13 -25.82 14.86 -8.77
CA PRO A 13 -26.87 14.64 -7.78
C PRO A 13 -27.92 13.63 -8.25
N SER A 14 -28.74 13.12 -7.33
CA SER A 14 -29.79 12.14 -7.66
C SER A 14 -30.86 12.65 -8.63
N ASP A 15 -31.04 13.97 -8.71
CA ASP A 15 -31.93 14.69 -9.63
C ASP A 15 -31.18 15.37 -10.79
N GLY A 16 -29.89 15.07 -10.96
CA GLY A 16 -29.06 15.60 -12.04
C GLY A 16 -29.37 14.99 -13.40
N SER A 17 -29.11 15.74 -14.48
CA SER A 17 -29.31 15.32 -15.88
C SER A 17 -27.96 15.21 -16.59
N LEU A 18 -27.78 14.11 -17.33
CA LEU A 18 -26.60 13.88 -18.17
C LEU A 18 -26.60 14.77 -19.42
N GLU A 19 -27.78 15.24 -19.82
CA GLU A 19 -27.99 16.15 -20.93
C GLU A 19 -27.65 17.60 -20.55
N ASP A 20 -27.88 17.97 -19.28
CA ASP A 20 -27.69 19.33 -18.75
C ASP A 20 -26.70 19.39 -17.57
N LEU A 21 -25.51 18.80 -17.73
CA LEU A 21 -24.47 18.73 -16.67
C LEU A 21 -24.10 20.11 -16.10
N TYR A 22 -24.06 21.16 -16.92
CA TYR A 22 -23.67 22.51 -16.47
C TYR A 22 -24.63 23.09 -15.42
N LEU A 23 -25.93 22.79 -15.54
CA LEU A 23 -26.95 23.34 -14.66
C LEU A 23 -27.29 22.41 -13.49
N THR A 24 -27.05 21.11 -13.68
CA THR A 24 -27.59 20.08 -12.79
C THR A 24 -26.51 19.24 -12.09
N ALA A 25 -25.24 19.34 -12.50
CA ALA A 25 -24.12 18.65 -11.87
C ALA A 25 -23.11 19.62 -11.26
N ILE A 26 -22.23 19.10 -10.40
CA ILE A 26 -21.18 19.86 -9.73
C ILE A 26 -19.85 19.52 -10.40
N PRO A 27 -19.19 20.45 -11.10
CA PRO A 27 -17.85 20.21 -11.64
C PRO A 27 -16.87 19.84 -10.53
N MET A 28 -16.02 18.84 -10.75
CA MET A 28 -15.02 18.40 -9.77
C MET A 28 -14.01 19.52 -9.42
N ASP A 29 -13.75 20.43 -10.36
CA ASP A 29 -12.96 21.65 -10.15
C ASP A 29 -13.56 22.59 -9.10
N GLU A 30 -14.87 22.50 -8.86
CA GLU A 30 -15.52 23.28 -7.82
C GLU A 30 -15.06 22.84 -6.42
N LEU A 31 -14.69 21.58 -6.21
CA LEU A 31 -14.10 21.12 -4.94
C LEU A 31 -12.80 21.86 -4.63
N LYS A 32 -11.96 22.08 -5.67
CA LYS A 32 -10.74 22.88 -5.54
C LYS A 32 -11.09 24.32 -5.18
N ARG A 33 -12.04 24.94 -5.90
CA ARG A 33 -12.45 26.34 -5.67
C ARG A 33 -13.02 26.55 -4.25
N ILE A 34 -13.89 25.64 -3.80
CA ILE A 34 -14.43 25.63 -2.45
C ILE A 34 -13.30 25.49 -1.43
N SER A 35 -12.32 24.61 -1.70
CA SER A 35 -11.16 24.47 -0.84
C SER A 35 -10.37 25.78 -0.75
N ASP A 36 -10.13 26.46 -1.87
CA ASP A 36 -9.38 27.71 -1.97
C ASP A 36 -10.01 28.81 -1.08
N TRP A 37 -11.34 28.94 -1.08
CA TRP A 37 -12.08 29.94 -0.29
C TRP A 37 -12.30 29.57 1.17
N SER A 38 -12.11 28.30 1.53
CA SER A 38 -12.26 27.85 2.90
C SER A 38 -11.18 28.44 3.82
N LYS A 39 -11.56 28.77 5.06
CA LYS A 39 -10.61 29.10 6.13
C LYS A 39 -9.99 27.86 6.78
N ALA A 40 -10.51 26.66 6.48
CA ALA A 40 -9.95 25.43 7.01
C ALA A 40 -8.55 25.20 6.44
N LYS A 41 -7.60 24.86 7.34
CA LYS A 41 -6.24 24.49 6.96
C LYS A 41 -6.19 23.11 6.32
N HIS A 42 -6.92 22.16 6.88
CA HIS A 42 -6.87 20.75 6.50
C HIS A 42 -8.20 20.32 5.88
N MET A 43 -8.17 19.92 4.62
CA MET A 43 -9.32 19.45 3.86
C MET A 43 -8.91 18.23 3.04
N LEU A 44 -9.61 17.12 3.24
CA LEU A 44 -9.45 15.91 2.46
C LEU A 44 -10.77 15.59 1.76
N PHE A 45 -10.73 15.51 0.44
CA PHE A 45 -11.84 15.04 -0.37
C PHE A 45 -11.60 13.56 -0.72
N LEU A 46 -12.49 12.69 -0.27
CA LEU A 46 -12.49 11.27 -0.62
C LEU A 46 -13.68 11.06 -1.56
N VAL A 47 -13.41 10.79 -2.83
CA VAL A 47 -14.44 10.73 -3.86
C VAL A 47 -14.47 9.34 -4.46
N ASP A 48 -15.48 8.56 -4.09
CA ASP A 48 -15.69 7.21 -4.61
C ASP A 48 -16.34 7.24 -6.01
N ALA A 49 -15.67 7.92 -6.93
CA ALA A 49 -16.05 8.06 -8.32
C ALA A 49 -14.79 8.32 -9.17
N CYS A 50 -14.92 8.13 -10.48
CA CYS A 50 -13.83 8.36 -11.42
C CYS A 50 -13.52 9.84 -11.60
N TYR A 51 -12.27 10.11 -11.97
CA TYR A 51 -11.71 11.46 -12.03
C TYR A 51 -11.39 11.87 -13.47
N GLY A 52 -12.31 12.63 -14.07
CA GLY A 52 -12.06 13.36 -15.31
C GLY A 52 -11.42 14.74 -15.03
N GLY A 53 -10.28 15.04 -15.65
CA GLY A 53 -9.94 16.41 -16.07
C GLY A 53 -9.47 17.45 -15.06
N LEU A 54 -9.44 17.17 -13.76
CA LEU A 54 -9.05 18.20 -12.78
C LEU A 54 -7.53 18.46 -12.79
N ALA A 55 -7.17 19.74 -12.93
CA ALA A 55 -5.80 20.23 -12.86
C ALA A 55 -5.34 20.31 -11.40
N ALA A 56 -4.55 19.33 -10.96
CA ALA A 56 -4.00 19.29 -9.61
C ALA A 56 -2.60 18.67 -9.59
N MET A 57 -1.82 18.97 -8.54
CA MET A 57 -0.42 18.55 -8.47
C MET A 57 -0.34 17.12 -7.92
N ASN A 58 0.55 16.31 -8.51
CA ASN A 58 0.87 14.99 -7.97
C ASN A 58 1.47 15.14 -6.57
N THR A 59 1.07 14.25 -5.66
CA THR A 59 1.69 14.15 -4.34
C THR A 59 3.13 13.67 -4.50
N ARG A 60 4.10 14.47 -4.06
CA ARG A 60 5.45 13.97 -3.75
C ARG A 60 5.52 13.65 -2.28
N SER A 61 6.07 12.49 -1.94
CA SER A 61 6.39 12.11 -0.58
C SER A 61 7.36 13.13 0.02
N ILE A 62 6.96 13.78 1.10
CA ILE A 62 7.81 14.72 1.84
C ILE A 62 8.83 13.90 2.66
N ASN A 63 10.07 14.37 2.73
CA ASN A 63 11.14 13.67 3.44
C ASN A 63 10.92 13.68 4.97
N VAL A 64 10.60 12.52 5.51
CA VAL A 64 10.24 12.23 6.92
C VAL A 64 11.41 12.37 7.93
N ASN A 65 12.66 12.51 7.50
CA ASN A 65 13.83 12.46 8.39
C ASN A 65 14.24 13.82 9.03
N SER A 66 13.34 14.81 9.07
CA SER A 66 13.65 16.12 9.65
C SER A 66 13.15 16.25 11.10
N PRO A 67 13.95 16.80 12.03
CA PRO A 67 13.46 17.18 13.36
C PRO A 67 12.23 18.09 13.24
N ASN A 68 11.21 17.88 14.07
CA ASN A 68 9.92 18.62 14.06
C ASN A 68 9.10 18.47 12.76
N TYR A 69 9.29 17.38 12.02
CA TYR A 69 8.54 17.10 10.79
C TYR A 69 7.02 17.14 10.99
N LEU A 70 6.50 16.42 12.00
CA LEU A 70 5.06 16.39 12.29
C LEU A 70 4.50 17.77 12.64
N ASP A 71 5.24 18.56 13.42
CA ASP A 71 4.87 19.93 13.76
C ASP A 71 4.81 20.84 12.53
N LYS A 72 5.69 20.63 11.55
CA LYS A 72 5.70 21.40 10.31
C LYS A 72 4.47 21.08 9.46
N ILE A 73 4.26 19.80 9.15
CA ILE A 73 3.18 19.37 8.24
C ILE A 73 1.77 19.56 8.84
N THR A 74 1.65 19.59 10.17
CA THR A 74 0.36 19.84 10.84
C THR A 74 0.03 21.33 10.97
N LYS A 75 1.02 22.23 10.98
CA LYS A 75 0.78 23.68 11.07
C LYS A 75 0.42 24.31 9.73
N ASP A 76 0.93 23.72 8.64
CA ASP A 76 0.75 24.18 7.28
C ASP A 76 -0.60 23.75 6.68
N ILE A 77 -0.98 24.34 5.55
CA ILE A 77 -2.24 24.04 4.87
C ILE A 77 -2.11 22.71 4.11
N SER A 78 -3.13 21.87 4.22
CA SER A 78 -3.23 20.59 3.53
C SER A 78 -4.58 20.48 2.86
N ARG A 79 -4.60 20.47 1.53
CA ARG A 79 -5.83 20.34 0.73
C ARG A 79 -5.60 19.27 -0.32
N GLN A 80 -6.26 18.14 -0.15
CA GLN A 80 -5.98 16.93 -0.91
C GLN A 80 -7.26 16.29 -1.41
N ILE A 81 -7.17 15.58 -2.53
CA ILE A 81 -8.24 14.75 -3.07
C ILE A 81 -7.71 13.36 -3.39
N ILE A 82 -8.50 12.35 -3.07
CA ILE A 82 -8.29 10.95 -3.45
C ILE A 82 -9.56 10.46 -4.14
N THR A 83 -9.42 9.95 -5.36
CA THR A 83 -10.56 9.44 -6.16
C THR A 83 -10.44 7.95 -6.44
N ALA A 84 -11.56 7.27 -6.67
CA ALA A 84 -11.60 5.81 -6.90
C ALA A 84 -11.00 5.36 -8.24
N GLY A 85 -10.98 6.21 -9.25
CA GLY A 85 -10.42 5.89 -10.57
C GLY A 85 -9.96 7.12 -11.34
N GLY A 86 -9.23 6.87 -12.42
CA GLY A 86 -8.78 7.84 -13.41
C GLY A 86 -9.84 8.16 -14.46
N LYS A 87 -9.41 8.89 -15.50
CA LYS A 87 -10.26 9.54 -16.50
C LYS A 87 -11.05 8.58 -17.41
N GLU A 88 -10.53 7.38 -17.67
CA GLU A 88 -11.08 6.41 -18.64
C GLU A 88 -11.43 5.07 -17.99
N GLU A 89 -11.54 5.05 -16.67
CA GLU A 89 -11.74 3.82 -15.89
C GLU A 89 -13.20 3.73 -15.44
N THR A 90 -13.76 2.54 -15.39
CA THR A 90 -15.09 2.29 -14.84
C THR A 90 -15.00 1.83 -13.40
N VAL A 91 -15.87 2.33 -12.53
CA VAL A 91 -15.91 1.85 -11.15
C VAL A 91 -16.47 0.41 -11.13
N ILE A 92 -15.72 -0.57 -10.61
CA ILE A 92 -16.13 -1.96 -10.45
C ILE A 92 -16.56 -2.16 -9.00
N GLU A 93 -17.75 -2.70 -8.83
CA GLU A 93 -18.23 -3.29 -7.59
C GLU A 93 -18.33 -4.82 -7.81
N LYS A 94 -17.90 -5.61 -6.84
CA LYS A 94 -18.09 -7.08 -6.85
C LYS A 94 -19.13 -7.42 -5.79
N ASP A 95 -20.03 -8.35 -6.09
CA ASP A 95 -21.12 -8.74 -5.17
C ASP A 95 -20.61 -9.27 -3.81
N ASP A 96 -19.40 -9.83 -3.78
CA ASP A 96 -18.76 -10.31 -2.54
C ASP A 96 -18.13 -9.18 -1.70
N TRP A 97 -18.10 -7.95 -2.21
CA TRP A 97 -17.60 -6.78 -1.50
C TRP A 97 -18.78 -5.99 -0.94
N GLU A 98 -18.90 -5.88 0.39
CA GLU A 98 -19.91 -5.03 1.04
C GLU A 98 -19.77 -3.53 0.67
N HIS A 99 -18.63 -3.14 0.09
CA HIS A 99 -18.26 -1.79 -0.33
C HIS A 99 -17.52 -1.82 -1.67
N SER A 100 -17.40 -0.67 -2.35
CA SER A 100 -16.49 -0.52 -3.49
C SER A 100 -15.04 -0.89 -3.11
N ALA A 101 -14.20 -1.22 -4.10
CA ALA A 101 -12.76 -1.46 -3.87
C ALA A 101 -12.10 -0.29 -3.14
N PHE A 102 -12.46 0.94 -3.52
CA PHE A 102 -11.95 2.18 -2.93
C PHE A 102 -12.30 2.29 -1.44
N THR A 103 -13.59 2.22 -1.12
CA THR A 103 -14.08 2.36 0.25
C THR A 103 -13.55 1.23 1.14
N ARG A 104 -13.52 0.00 0.61
CA ARG A 104 -12.92 -1.14 1.29
C ARG A 104 -11.45 -0.90 1.61
N SER A 105 -10.63 -0.57 0.62
CA SER A 105 -9.19 -0.32 0.79
C SER A 105 -8.94 0.81 1.79
N LEU A 106 -9.69 1.92 1.70
CA LEU A 106 -9.59 3.03 2.64
C LEU A 106 -9.83 2.57 4.09
N LEU A 107 -10.91 1.83 4.33
CA LEU A 107 -11.28 1.34 5.66
C LEU A 107 -10.24 0.35 6.21
N PHE A 108 -9.78 -0.60 5.39
CA PHE A 108 -8.76 -1.57 5.81
C PHE A 108 -7.42 -0.89 6.13
N GLY A 109 -6.98 0.05 5.28
CA GLY A 109 -5.74 0.80 5.48
C GLY A 109 -5.71 1.57 6.80
N LEU A 110 -6.83 2.23 7.14
CA LEU A 110 -6.97 3.00 8.38
C LEU A 110 -7.18 2.12 9.63
N ARG A 111 -8.06 1.11 9.55
CA ARG A 111 -8.43 0.28 10.72
C ARG A 111 -7.32 -0.67 11.14
N GLU A 112 -6.71 -1.34 10.18
CA GLU A 112 -5.64 -2.32 10.42
C GLU A 112 -4.26 -1.66 10.46
N LYS A 113 -4.20 -0.33 10.33
CA LYS A 113 -2.97 0.48 10.23
C LYS A 113 -2.02 0.05 9.11
N ARG A 114 -2.53 -0.61 8.07
CA ARG A 114 -1.71 -1.09 6.95
C ARG A 114 -1.20 0.02 6.05
N ALA A 115 -1.77 1.22 6.17
CA ALA A 115 -1.29 2.40 5.49
C ALA A 115 -0.13 3.10 6.24
N ASP A 116 0.20 2.73 7.48
CA ASP A 116 1.34 3.27 8.22
C ASP A 116 2.64 2.63 7.71
N TYR A 117 3.14 3.13 6.57
CA TYR A 117 4.26 2.50 5.86
C TYR A 117 5.61 2.76 6.54
N ASN A 118 5.74 3.85 7.29
CA ASN A 118 6.98 4.20 8.00
C ASN A 118 6.97 3.75 9.47
N GLU A 119 5.88 3.15 9.95
CA GLU A 119 5.68 2.64 11.31
C GLU A 119 5.86 3.71 12.40
N ASP A 120 5.55 4.97 12.10
CA ASP A 120 5.68 6.08 13.06
C ASP A 120 4.45 6.25 13.97
N GLY A 121 3.41 5.45 13.74
CA GLY A 121 2.16 5.43 14.51
C GLY A 121 1.10 6.42 14.01
N PHE A 122 1.40 7.19 12.97
CA PHE A 122 0.49 8.08 12.27
C PHE A 122 0.28 7.59 10.84
N ILE A 123 -0.86 7.94 10.24
CA ILE A 123 -1.11 7.70 8.82
C ILE A 123 -1.34 9.05 8.17
N THR A 124 -0.51 9.41 7.21
CA THR A 124 -0.65 10.66 6.44
C THR A 124 -1.66 10.50 5.30
N GLY A 125 -2.15 11.64 4.76
CA GLY A 125 -2.98 11.67 3.56
C GLY A 125 -2.28 11.04 2.35
N ALA A 126 -0.97 11.30 2.22
CA ALA A 126 -0.13 10.67 1.21
C ALA A 126 -0.05 9.13 1.36
N GLU A 127 0.14 8.65 2.59
CA GLU A 127 0.23 7.22 2.88
C GLU A 127 -1.08 6.48 2.63
N ILE A 128 -2.20 6.99 3.13
CA ILE A 128 -3.50 6.36 2.86
C ILE A 128 -3.86 6.41 1.37
N GLY A 129 -3.50 7.50 0.69
CA GLY A 129 -3.68 7.61 -0.76
C GLY A 129 -2.87 6.57 -1.53
N MET A 130 -1.59 6.38 -1.17
CA MET A 130 -0.72 5.36 -1.77
C MET A 130 -1.26 3.95 -1.50
N TYR A 131 -1.68 3.68 -0.27
CA TYR A 131 -2.28 2.40 0.11
C TYR A 131 -3.55 2.11 -0.70
N VAL A 132 -4.47 3.07 -0.79
CA VAL A 132 -5.70 2.92 -1.57
C VAL A 132 -5.38 2.69 -3.05
N GLN A 133 -4.45 3.47 -3.64
CA GLN A 133 -4.07 3.30 -5.04
C GLN A 133 -3.51 1.89 -5.31
N GLU A 134 -2.58 1.41 -4.50
CA GLU A 134 -1.97 0.09 -4.66
C GLU A 134 -3.03 -1.02 -4.55
N ASN A 135 -3.81 -1.03 -3.46
CA ASN A 135 -4.74 -2.13 -3.18
C ASN A 135 -5.90 -2.16 -4.19
N VAL A 136 -6.48 -1.01 -4.53
CA VAL A 136 -7.55 -0.95 -5.53
C VAL A 136 -7.06 -1.40 -6.90
N THR A 137 -5.88 -0.97 -7.33
CA THR A 137 -5.29 -1.38 -8.61
C THR A 137 -5.12 -2.89 -8.67
N ILE A 138 -4.67 -3.51 -7.57
CA ILE A 138 -4.50 -4.97 -7.49
C ILE A 138 -5.87 -5.69 -7.45
N GLU A 139 -6.79 -5.26 -6.58
CA GLU A 139 -8.09 -5.93 -6.37
C GLU A 139 -9.01 -5.85 -7.60
N THR A 140 -8.86 -4.80 -8.39
CA THR A 140 -9.59 -4.57 -9.64
C THR A 140 -8.82 -5.03 -10.87
N GLU A 141 -7.69 -5.72 -10.74
CA GLU A 141 -6.90 -6.22 -11.89
C GLU A 141 -6.51 -5.10 -12.88
N ASN A 142 -6.16 -3.92 -12.36
CA ASN A 142 -5.83 -2.68 -13.10
C ASN A 142 -7.00 -2.03 -13.85
N HIS A 143 -8.25 -2.37 -13.53
CA HIS A 143 -9.41 -1.66 -14.09
C HIS A 143 -9.66 -0.30 -13.42
N GLN A 144 -9.10 -0.09 -12.23
CA GLN A 144 -9.13 1.18 -11.51
C GLN A 144 -7.74 1.55 -11.01
N THR A 145 -7.40 2.82 -11.16
CA THR A 145 -6.20 3.44 -10.64
C THR A 145 -6.61 4.70 -9.88
N PRO A 146 -6.83 4.60 -8.56
CA PRO A 146 -7.13 5.77 -7.73
C PRO A 146 -6.14 6.90 -7.96
N GLN A 147 -6.62 8.15 -7.96
CA GLN A 147 -5.77 9.32 -8.15
C GLN A 147 -5.64 10.10 -6.85
N ILE A 148 -4.39 10.37 -6.45
CA ILE A 148 -4.05 11.24 -5.32
C ILE A 148 -3.54 12.57 -5.87
N ARG A 149 -4.10 13.69 -5.40
CA ARG A 149 -3.67 15.04 -5.80
C ARG A 149 -3.73 16.04 -4.65
N LYS A 150 -2.88 17.08 -4.73
CA LYS A 150 -2.95 18.27 -3.86
C LYS A 150 -3.59 19.45 -4.60
N PHE A 151 -4.45 20.17 -3.89
CA PHE A 151 -5.08 21.43 -4.34
C PHE A 151 -4.28 22.67 -3.98
N THR A 152 -3.26 22.53 -3.13
CA THR A 152 -2.33 23.59 -2.74
C THR A 152 -0.88 23.18 -3.00
N THR A 153 0.00 24.18 -3.10
CA THR A 153 1.46 24.05 -3.10
C THR A 153 2.05 23.98 -1.69
N ASP A 154 1.23 24.19 -0.65
CA ASP A 154 1.67 24.10 0.74
C ASP A 154 2.11 22.66 1.10
N GLU A 155 2.98 22.56 2.11
CA GLU A 155 3.63 21.30 2.51
C GLU A 155 2.88 20.62 3.67
N GLY A 156 1.66 21.06 3.98
CA GLY A 156 0.83 20.44 4.99
C GLY A 156 0.38 19.04 4.59
N GLU A 157 0.08 18.24 5.61
CA GLU A 157 -0.46 16.89 5.44
C GLU A 157 -1.72 16.67 6.27
N ILE A 158 -2.58 15.78 5.77
CA ILE A 158 -3.67 15.23 6.58
C ILE A 158 -3.07 14.14 7.47
N ILE A 159 -3.41 14.13 8.76
CA ILE A 159 -2.91 13.14 9.71
C ILE A 159 -4.07 12.40 10.34
N PHE A 160 -4.07 11.08 10.20
CA PHE A 160 -4.95 10.17 10.90
C PHE A 160 -4.22 9.61 12.12
N THR A 161 -4.84 9.77 13.29
CA THR A 161 -4.39 9.11 14.52
C THR A 161 -5.22 7.87 14.73
N THR A 162 -4.55 6.76 14.95
CA THR A 162 -5.23 5.51 15.28
C THR A 162 -5.50 5.54 16.78
N LYS A 163 -6.77 5.37 17.20
CA LYS A 163 -7.05 5.20 18.62
C LYS A 163 -6.23 4.00 19.09
N LYS A 164 -5.35 4.21 20.09
CA LYS A 164 -4.76 3.10 20.83
C LYS A 164 -5.94 2.25 21.27
N SER A 165 -5.97 0.97 20.88
CA SER A 165 -6.90 0.06 21.52
C SER A 165 -6.59 0.17 23.00
N SER A 166 -7.50 0.79 23.75
CA SER A 166 -7.56 0.60 25.19
C SER A 166 -7.97 -0.84 25.38
N GLY A 167 -7.04 -1.77 25.09
CA GLY A 167 -7.13 -3.10 25.61
C GLY A 167 -7.36 -2.89 27.09
N LYS A 168 -8.46 -3.44 27.60
CA LYS A 168 -8.54 -3.75 29.02
C LYS A 168 -7.29 -4.59 29.28
N SER A 169 -6.24 -3.96 29.79
CA SER A 169 -5.21 -4.69 30.50
C SER A 169 -5.96 -5.40 31.61
N ASN A 170 -6.22 -6.68 31.43
CA ASN A 170 -6.39 -7.55 32.57
C ASN A 170 -5.08 -7.45 33.33
N SER A 171 -5.01 -6.50 34.27
CA SER A 171 -4.01 -6.43 35.31
C SER A 171 -4.25 -7.61 36.24
N ARG A 172 -3.98 -8.83 35.75
CA ARG A 172 -3.45 -9.88 36.59
C ARG A 172 -1.96 -9.60 36.67
N SER A 173 -1.57 -9.03 37.79
CA SER A 173 -0.21 -9.05 38.28
C SER A 173 0.36 -10.46 38.11
N MET A 174 1.26 -10.64 37.15
CA MET A 174 2.33 -11.63 37.23
C MET A 174 3.63 -10.84 37.05
N ASN A 175 4.19 -10.43 38.18
CA ASN A 175 5.59 -10.09 38.27
C ASN A 175 6.38 -11.35 37.94
N GLU A 176 7.03 -11.34 36.77
CA GLU A 176 8.33 -11.96 36.46
C GLU A 176 8.51 -11.87 34.94
N SER A 177 8.78 -10.66 34.45
CA SER A 177 9.37 -10.52 33.12
C SER A 177 10.84 -10.89 33.24
N LEU A 178 11.21 -12.06 32.69
CA LEU A 178 12.58 -12.50 32.52
C LEU A 178 13.43 -11.36 31.94
N SER A 179 14.61 -11.14 32.53
CA SER A 179 15.60 -10.16 32.10
C SER A 179 15.96 -10.36 30.62
N VAL A 180 16.47 -9.30 29.98
CA VAL A 180 16.85 -9.34 28.55
C VAL A 180 17.86 -10.46 28.27
N GLU A 181 18.75 -10.76 29.22
CA GLU A 181 19.67 -11.90 29.17
C GLU A 181 18.93 -13.26 29.10
N GLU A 182 17.88 -13.43 29.90
CA GLU A 182 17.11 -14.67 29.94
C GLU A 182 16.27 -14.87 28.68
N GLN A 183 15.76 -13.79 28.09
CA GLN A 183 15.08 -13.82 26.79
C GLN A 183 16.05 -14.17 25.65
N LEU A 184 17.27 -13.64 25.70
CA LEU A 184 18.31 -13.94 24.72
C LEU A 184 18.79 -15.39 24.83
N ASN A 185 18.95 -15.90 26.05
CA ASN A 185 19.29 -17.30 26.31
C ASN A 185 18.16 -18.26 25.91
N ALA A 186 16.90 -17.90 26.15
CA ALA A 186 15.74 -18.67 25.69
C ALA A 186 15.67 -18.72 24.16
N LEU A 187 15.95 -17.60 23.48
CA LEU A 187 16.01 -17.54 22.02
C LEU A 187 17.17 -18.40 21.47
N LEU A 188 18.33 -18.38 22.11
CA LEU A 188 19.48 -19.22 21.78
C LEU A 188 19.15 -20.72 21.93
N LEU A 189 18.46 -21.12 22.99
CA LEU A 189 18.03 -22.50 23.20
C LEU A 189 16.99 -22.96 22.16
N MET A 190 16.07 -22.07 21.76
CA MET A 190 15.08 -22.36 20.72
C MET A 190 15.74 -22.52 19.34
N LEU A 191 16.78 -21.75 19.05
CA LEU A 191 17.56 -21.87 17.80
C LEU A 191 18.38 -23.16 17.76
N ASP A 192 18.89 -23.63 18.90
CA ASP A 192 19.67 -24.87 18.98
C ASP A 192 18.78 -26.11 18.80
N GLN A 193 17.54 -26.07 19.30
CA GLN A 193 16.56 -27.14 19.09
C GLN A 193 16.06 -27.25 17.64
N GLN A 194 16.05 -26.15 16.86
CA GLN A 194 15.69 -26.20 15.43
C GLN A 194 16.79 -26.81 14.55
N ASN A 195 18.04 -26.83 14.99
CA ASN A 195 19.16 -27.41 14.24
C ASN A 195 19.30 -28.94 14.39
N GLN A 196 18.40 -29.61 15.12
CA GLN A 196 18.33 -31.09 15.16
C GLN A 196 17.29 -31.68 14.19
N SER A 197 16.92 -30.96 13.12
CA SER A 197 16.21 -31.55 11.99
C SER A 197 17.20 -31.86 10.85
N SER A 198 17.37 -33.17 10.63
CA SER A 198 18.20 -33.86 9.64
C SER A 198 18.51 -33.08 8.35
N ILE A 199 19.81 -32.85 8.10
CA ILE A 199 20.35 -32.42 6.81
C ILE A 199 20.12 -33.54 5.80
N ASN A 200 19.10 -33.42 4.96
CA ASN A 200 19.03 -34.17 3.71
C ASN A 200 19.89 -33.42 2.68
N GLU A 201 20.99 -34.04 2.22
CA GLU A 201 22.03 -33.41 1.41
C GLU A 201 21.56 -32.83 0.05
N ASN A 202 20.31 -33.09 -0.35
CA ASN A 202 19.76 -32.69 -1.64
C ASN A 202 18.93 -31.38 -1.64
N GLN A 203 18.82 -30.66 -0.51
CA GLN A 203 18.08 -29.38 -0.44
C GLN A 203 19.01 -28.21 -0.10
N ARG A 204 19.13 -27.24 -1.02
CA ARG A 204 19.90 -26.00 -0.83
C ARG A 204 19.02 -24.78 -1.05
N VAL A 205 19.27 -23.75 -0.25
CA VAL A 205 18.54 -22.48 -0.29
C VAL A 205 19.39 -21.45 -1.03
N ILE A 206 18.79 -20.74 -2.00
CA ILE A 206 19.47 -19.77 -2.87
C ILE A 206 18.77 -18.42 -2.73
N LYS A 207 19.54 -17.32 -2.78
CA LYS A 207 18.98 -15.96 -2.77
C LYS A 207 18.63 -15.52 -4.20
N PRO A 208 17.52 -14.80 -4.42
CA PRO A 208 17.20 -14.15 -5.69
C PRO A 208 18.36 -13.25 -6.14
N GLY A 209 18.77 -13.39 -7.41
CA GLY A 209 19.88 -12.61 -7.99
C GLY A 209 21.29 -13.15 -7.71
N SER A 210 21.44 -14.27 -7.00
CA SER A 210 22.75 -14.95 -6.89
C SER A 210 23.14 -15.58 -8.22
N ILE A 211 24.35 -15.31 -8.72
CA ILE A 211 24.95 -16.10 -9.81
C ILE A 211 25.14 -17.51 -9.24
N GLY A 212 24.30 -18.45 -9.64
CA GLY A 212 24.29 -19.81 -9.11
C GLY A 212 25.61 -20.53 -9.30
N LEU A 213 25.87 -21.54 -8.45
CA LEU A 213 27.04 -22.44 -8.51
C LEU A 213 26.98 -23.34 -9.76
N ASN A 214 27.23 -22.72 -10.92
CA ASN A 214 28.08 -23.17 -12.03
C ASN A 214 27.68 -22.44 -13.30
N ALA A 215 28.61 -21.65 -13.82
CA ALA A 215 28.65 -21.30 -15.23
C ALA A 215 28.44 -22.57 -16.09
N LYS A 216 27.54 -22.47 -17.08
CA LYS A 216 27.23 -23.45 -18.13
C LYS A 216 27.09 -24.92 -17.67
N ASN A 217 25.86 -25.33 -17.37
CA ASN A 217 25.34 -26.56 -17.97
C ASN A 217 23.82 -26.40 -18.20
N ILE A 218 23.41 -26.41 -19.48
CA ILE A 218 22.05 -26.04 -19.94
C ILE A 218 21.06 -27.21 -19.76
N GLU A 219 21.52 -28.40 -19.37
CA GLU A 219 20.69 -29.61 -19.26
C GLU A 219 20.10 -29.87 -17.86
N GLN A 220 20.30 -28.99 -16.87
CA GLN A 220 19.79 -29.21 -15.51
C GLN A 220 18.55 -28.36 -15.23
N GLU A 221 17.37 -28.98 -15.26
CA GLU A 221 16.11 -28.36 -14.83
C GLU A 221 16.07 -28.17 -13.31
N ILE A 222 15.77 -26.93 -12.88
CA ILE A 222 15.57 -26.56 -11.48
C ILE A 222 14.09 -26.33 -11.24
N LEU A 223 13.51 -27.02 -10.25
CA LEU A 223 12.13 -26.80 -9.81
C LEU A 223 12.14 -26.01 -8.50
N ILE A 224 11.50 -24.85 -8.49
CA ILE A 224 11.26 -24.07 -7.26
C ILE A 224 10.10 -24.73 -6.51
N GLU A 225 10.35 -25.12 -5.26
CA GLU A 225 9.32 -25.74 -4.41
C GLU A 225 8.59 -24.71 -3.56
N GLU A 226 9.32 -23.72 -3.06
CA GLU A 226 8.78 -22.79 -2.07
C GLU A 226 9.57 -21.48 -2.09
N ILE A 227 8.87 -20.35 -1.97
CA ILE A 227 9.45 -19.01 -1.82
C ILE A 227 9.07 -18.50 -0.43
N PHE A 228 10.04 -17.96 0.29
CA PHE A 228 9.84 -17.51 1.67
C PHE A 228 10.79 -16.37 2.06
N LEU A 229 10.39 -15.59 3.05
CA LEU A 229 11.15 -14.43 3.51
C LEU A 229 12.09 -14.81 4.67
N ARG A 230 13.35 -14.39 4.59
CA ARG A 230 14.32 -14.49 5.70
C ARG A 230 14.73 -13.09 6.16
N PRO A 231 15.31 -12.94 7.38
CA PRO A 231 15.82 -11.64 7.85
C PRO A 231 16.84 -10.99 6.90
N LYS A 232 17.53 -11.79 6.08
CA LYS A 232 18.51 -11.33 5.07
C LYS A 232 17.94 -11.19 3.65
N GLY A 233 16.61 -11.18 3.50
CA GLY A 233 15.90 -11.03 2.22
C GLY A 233 15.13 -12.26 1.78
N LEU A 234 14.47 -12.14 0.62
CA LEU A 234 13.69 -13.22 0.00
C LEU A 234 14.61 -14.41 -0.33
N ALA A 235 14.11 -15.63 -0.17
CA ALA A 235 14.83 -16.86 -0.46
C ALA A 235 13.87 -17.89 -1.09
N TYR A 236 14.43 -18.87 -1.80
CA TYR A 236 13.64 -19.99 -2.31
C TYR A 236 14.31 -21.33 -2.04
N LYS A 237 13.46 -22.34 -1.88
CA LYS A 237 13.80 -23.75 -1.81
C LYS A 237 13.63 -24.34 -3.21
N ALA A 238 14.64 -25.05 -3.69
CA ALA A 238 14.57 -25.69 -5.00
C ALA A 238 15.10 -27.12 -4.95
N LYS A 239 14.56 -27.97 -5.83
CA LYS A 239 15.08 -29.30 -6.14
C LYS A 239 15.70 -29.32 -7.53
N ARG A 240 16.75 -30.13 -7.68
CA ARG A 240 17.38 -30.41 -8.97
C ARG A 240 16.96 -31.78 -9.46
N LYS A 241 16.63 -31.88 -10.75
CA LYS A 241 16.45 -33.17 -11.42
C LYS A 241 17.81 -33.60 -11.96
N ILE A 242 18.38 -34.66 -11.41
CA ILE A 242 19.61 -35.25 -11.93
C ILE A 242 19.20 -36.22 -13.04
N GLN A 243 19.45 -35.86 -14.31
CA GLN A 243 19.49 -36.88 -15.36
C GLN A 243 20.84 -37.59 -15.25
N ILE A 244 20.83 -38.79 -14.68
CA ILE A 244 21.96 -39.71 -14.81
C ILE A 244 21.82 -40.31 -16.21
N GLY A 245 22.55 -39.73 -17.16
CA GLY A 245 22.66 -40.30 -18.50
C GLY A 245 23.32 -41.67 -18.42
N MET A 246 22.63 -42.69 -18.93
CA MET A 246 23.24 -43.91 -19.42
C MET A 246 24.29 -43.51 -20.46
N SER A 247 25.51 -44.02 -20.33
CA SER A 247 26.45 -44.07 -21.45
C SER A 247 27.04 -45.47 -21.52
N ASP A 248 26.85 -46.06 -22.69
CA ASP A 248 27.25 -47.38 -23.12
C ASP A 248 28.75 -47.67 -22.98
N SER A 249 29.07 -48.94 -22.81
CA SER A 249 30.34 -49.51 -23.26
C SER A 249 30.09 -50.90 -23.86
N LEU A 250 30.22 -50.95 -25.20
CA LEU A 250 30.49 -52.08 -26.12
C LEU A 250 29.83 -53.44 -25.87
#